data_AF-A0A2K8VCL0-F1
#
_entry.id   AF-A0A2K8VCL0-F1
#
_cell.length_a   1.000
_cell.length_b   1.000
_cell.length_c   1.000
_cell.angle_alpha   90.00
_cell.angle_beta   90.00
_cell.angle_gamma   90.00
#
_symmetry.space_group_name_H-M   'P 1'
#
loop_
_entity.id
_entity.type
_entity.pdbx_description
1 polymer ?
#
loop_
_entity_poly.entity_id
_entity_poly.type
_entity_poly.pdbx_seq_one_letter_code
_entity_poly.pdbx_strand_id
1 'polypeptide(L)'
;MNHLEAYELLKTRVEWKTPLNTSFSYLNFNSPESGRYLQEEHSSVRIPIIYETIVHIDITNTQFKDELDSLKKRAILQMLHDVFYDQKEIKEIWINENISLFDYAIILKNTSSVLFDILNSTRINLTEKFNTNNIKRWFIDLNGINDKENGVFVKGFISRYKREIERIRKVLFINQKYHKIVTAR
;
A
#
# COMPACT_ATOMS: atom_id res chain seq x y z
N MET A 1 -11.78 7.64 -18.08
CA MET A 1 -10.46 6.99 -18.05
C MET A 1 -10.53 5.58 -17.46
N ASN A 2 -9.59 4.71 -17.84
CA ASN A 2 -9.44 3.35 -17.31
C ASN A 2 -8.45 3.30 -16.12
N HIS A 3 -8.29 2.13 -15.49
CA HIS A 3 -7.41 1.96 -14.32
C HIS A 3 -5.91 2.17 -14.64
N LEU A 4 -5.48 1.91 -15.88
CA LEU A 4 -4.10 2.13 -16.31
C LEU A 4 -3.82 3.62 -16.50
N GLU A 5 -4.74 4.35 -17.11
CA GLU A 5 -4.66 5.81 -17.24
C GLU A 5 -4.64 6.49 -15.87
N ALA A 6 -5.50 6.04 -14.94
CA ALA A 6 -5.49 6.52 -13.56
C ALA A 6 -4.20 6.16 -12.82
N TYR A 7 -3.59 5.01 -13.11
CA TYR A 7 -2.29 4.62 -12.56
C TYR A 7 -1.19 5.58 -13.02
N GLU A 8 -1.19 5.97 -14.30
CA GLU A 8 -0.19 6.90 -14.85
C GLU A 8 -0.20 8.26 -14.14
N LEU A 9 -1.36 8.71 -13.66
CA LEU A 9 -1.49 9.94 -12.85
C LEU A 9 -0.92 9.80 -11.42
N LEU A 10 -0.91 8.59 -10.87
CA LEU A 10 -0.55 8.35 -9.47
C LEU A 10 0.85 7.75 -9.28
N LYS A 11 1.47 7.19 -10.33
CA LYS A 11 2.72 6.41 -10.22
C LYS A 11 3.92 7.22 -9.72
N THR A 12 3.95 8.52 -9.95
CA THR A 12 5.02 9.46 -9.53
C THR A 12 4.74 10.15 -8.20
N ARG A 13 3.53 9.97 -7.67
CA ARG A 13 3.07 10.67 -6.46
C ARG A 13 3.80 10.19 -5.22
N VAL A 14 4.02 8.90 -5.10
CA VAL A 14 4.65 8.23 -3.95
C VAL A 14 5.77 7.33 -4.42
N GLU A 15 6.87 7.32 -3.69
CA GLU A 15 8.09 6.62 -4.12
C GLU A 15 8.76 5.88 -2.96
N TRP A 16 9.65 4.94 -3.29
CA TRP A 16 10.56 4.35 -2.32
C TRP A 16 11.60 5.38 -1.87
N LYS A 17 11.87 5.45 -0.56
CA LYS A 17 13.00 6.20 -0.03
C LYS A 17 14.26 5.38 -0.22
N THR A 18 15.30 6.05 -0.72
CA THR A 18 16.64 5.48 -0.86
C THR A 18 17.12 4.91 0.48
N PRO A 19 17.56 3.66 0.51
CA PRO A 19 18.02 3.02 1.75
C PRO A 19 19.35 3.63 2.20
N LEU A 20 19.54 3.72 3.52
CA LEU A 20 20.83 4.15 4.11
C LEU A 20 21.95 3.11 3.93
N ASN A 21 21.58 1.87 3.64
CA ASN A 21 22.52 0.78 3.43
C ASN A 21 23.16 0.88 2.04
N THR A 22 24.49 1.00 2.00
CA THR A 22 25.30 1.17 0.79
C THR A 22 25.22 -0.02 -0.17
N SER A 23 24.85 -1.22 0.31
CA SER A 23 24.61 -2.40 -0.53
C SER A 23 23.48 -2.19 -1.57
N PHE A 24 22.62 -1.20 -1.35
CA PHE A 24 21.51 -0.86 -2.23
C PHE A 24 21.70 0.48 -2.94
N SER A 25 22.94 0.99 -3.02
CA SER A 25 23.27 2.26 -3.67
C SER A 25 22.94 2.32 -5.16
N TYR A 26 22.78 1.16 -5.81
CA TYR A 26 22.32 1.06 -7.21
C TYR A 26 20.85 1.46 -7.39
N LEU A 27 20.06 1.51 -6.30
CA LEU A 27 18.68 1.98 -6.34
C LEU A 27 18.65 3.50 -6.30
N ASN A 28 18.26 4.09 -7.43
CA ASN A 28 18.00 5.52 -7.53
C ASN A 28 16.50 5.73 -7.76
N PHE A 29 15.87 6.45 -6.83
CA PHE A 29 14.46 6.78 -6.84
C PHE A 29 14.28 8.29 -6.98
N ASN A 30 13.27 8.70 -7.74
CA ASN A 30 12.94 10.11 -7.89
C ASN A 30 12.33 10.67 -6.60
N SER A 31 12.42 11.98 -6.41
CA SER A 31 11.65 12.64 -5.36
C SER A 31 10.15 12.53 -5.68
N PRO A 32 9.32 12.02 -4.75
CA PRO A 32 7.88 11.89 -4.98
C PRO A 32 7.21 13.26 -5.06
N GLU A 33 6.24 13.42 -5.96
CA GLU A 33 5.50 14.69 -6.10
C GLU A 33 4.67 15.05 -4.85
N SER A 34 4.24 14.05 -4.08
CA SER A 34 3.54 14.27 -2.81
C SER A 34 4.49 14.59 -1.65
N GLY A 35 5.81 14.39 -1.84
CA GLY A 35 6.79 14.39 -0.75
C GLY A 35 6.71 13.16 0.16
N ARG A 36 5.83 12.20 -0.12
CA ARG A 36 5.60 11.02 0.72
C ARG A 36 6.27 9.77 0.19
N TYR A 37 6.71 8.93 1.13
CA TYR A 37 7.41 7.69 0.85
C TYR A 37 6.62 6.45 1.28
N LEU A 38 6.80 5.36 0.52
CA LEU A 38 6.13 4.08 0.76
C LEU A 38 6.47 3.41 2.11
N GLN A 39 7.56 3.82 2.75
CA GLN A 39 8.07 3.25 4.00
C GLN A 39 7.68 4.05 5.26
N GLU A 40 6.88 5.12 5.10
CA GLU A 40 6.55 6.04 6.21
C GLU A 40 5.73 5.41 7.33
N GLU A 41 4.85 4.45 6.98
CA GLU A 41 3.86 3.93 7.92
C GLU A 41 4.38 2.82 8.83
N HIS A 42 5.44 2.10 8.43
CA HIS A 42 5.91 0.96 9.21
C HIS A 42 7.41 0.68 9.02
N SER A 43 8.13 0.54 10.14
CA SER A 43 9.59 0.37 10.13
C SER A 43 10.08 -0.91 9.46
N SER A 44 9.22 -1.92 9.31
CA SER A 44 9.58 -3.18 8.62
C SER A 44 9.34 -3.14 7.12
N VAL A 45 8.62 -2.14 6.62
CA VAL A 45 8.53 -1.86 5.20
C VAL A 45 9.80 -1.09 4.85
N ARG A 46 10.91 -1.81 4.65
CA ARG A 46 12.20 -1.26 4.25
C ARG A 46 12.82 -2.14 3.19
N ILE A 47 13.53 -1.53 2.25
CA ILE A 47 14.16 -2.22 1.11
C ILE A 47 15.02 -3.42 1.54
N PRO A 48 15.88 -3.34 2.59
CA PRO A 48 16.66 -4.51 3.01
C PRO A 48 15.80 -5.68 3.49
N ILE A 49 14.69 -5.40 4.19
CA ILE A 49 13.79 -6.45 4.68
C ILE A 49 13.03 -7.07 3.50
N ILE A 50 12.55 -6.24 2.57
CA ILE A 50 11.89 -6.68 1.33
C ILE A 50 12.84 -7.57 0.51
N TYR A 51 14.11 -7.19 0.40
CA TYR A 51 15.14 -7.99 -0.27
C TYR A 51 15.32 -9.36 0.42
N GLU A 52 15.38 -9.39 1.75
CA GLU A 52 15.47 -10.64 2.51
C GLU A 52 14.18 -11.50 2.40
N THR A 53 13.05 -10.90 2.01
CA THR A 53 11.72 -11.53 1.95
C THR A 53 11.41 -12.18 0.59
N ILE A 54 11.53 -11.40 -0.49
CA ILE A 54 10.90 -11.69 -1.79
C ILE A 54 11.86 -12.45 -2.72
N VAL A 55 13.15 -12.45 -2.40
CA VAL A 55 14.18 -12.62 -3.41
C VAL A 55 14.80 -14.02 -3.35
N HIS A 56 14.93 -14.68 -4.51
CA HIS A 56 15.75 -15.89 -4.69
C HIS A 56 17.24 -15.58 -4.54
N ILE A 57 18.08 -16.55 -4.18
CA ILE A 57 19.50 -16.31 -3.84
C ILE A 57 20.27 -15.57 -4.96
N ASP A 58 19.82 -15.65 -6.22
CA ASP A 58 20.53 -15.14 -7.40
C ASP A 58 19.84 -13.98 -8.14
N ILE A 59 19.05 -13.12 -7.47
CA ILE A 59 18.47 -11.96 -8.17
C ILE A 59 19.55 -10.97 -8.59
N THR A 60 19.38 -10.38 -9.78
CA THR A 60 20.17 -9.23 -10.21
C THR A 60 19.63 -7.93 -9.62
N ASN A 61 20.49 -6.90 -9.55
CA ASN A 61 20.11 -5.56 -9.10
C ASN A 61 18.95 -4.97 -9.93
N THR A 62 18.93 -5.21 -11.24
CA THR A 62 17.86 -4.76 -12.13
C THR A 62 16.55 -5.45 -11.80
N GLN A 63 16.55 -6.77 -11.67
CA GLN A 63 15.35 -7.54 -11.31
C GLN A 63 14.81 -7.12 -9.94
N PHE A 64 15.67 -6.84 -8.96
CA PHE A 64 15.19 -6.36 -7.67
C PHE A 64 14.54 -4.96 -7.74
N LYS A 65 15.08 -4.07 -8.58
CA LYS A 65 14.43 -2.77 -8.85
C LYS A 65 13.06 -2.98 -9.49
N ASP A 66 12.98 -3.88 -10.49
CA ASP A 66 11.71 -4.21 -11.15
C ASP A 66 10.68 -4.80 -10.17
N GLU A 67 11.12 -5.58 -9.19
CA GLU A 67 10.25 -6.07 -8.11
C GLU A 67 9.72 -4.94 -7.21
N LEU A 68 10.56 -3.97 -6.83
CA LEU A 68 10.13 -2.80 -6.06
C LEU A 68 9.11 -1.95 -6.84
N ASP A 69 9.31 -1.78 -8.15
CA ASP A 69 8.35 -1.10 -9.02
C ASP A 69 7.06 -1.91 -9.18
N SER A 70 7.15 -3.24 -9.27
CA SER A 70 6.02 -4.17 -9.32
C SER A 70 5.17 -4.09 -8.04
N LEU A 71 5.80 -4.03 -6.87
CA LEU A 71 5.11 -3.85 -5.58
C LEU A 71 4.33 -2.54 -5.54
N LYS A 72 4.97 -1.43 -5.92
CA LYS A 72 4.33 -0.11 -6.02
C LYS A 72 3.15 -0.14 -6.98
N LYS A 73 3.35 -0.69 -8.19
CA LYS A 73 2.32 -0.82 -9.22
C LYS A 73 1.12 -1.64 -8.72
N ARG A 74 1.37 -2.79 -8.09
CA ARG A 74 0.32 -3.64 -7.50
C ARG A 74 -0.48 -2.90 -6.44
N ALA A 75 0.18 -2.13 -5.57
CA ALA A 75 -0.48 -1.36 -4.54
C ALA A 75 -1.40 -0.28 -5.12
N ILE A 76 -0.94 0.47 -6.13
CA ILE A 76 -1.74 1.53 -6.78
C ILE A 76 -2.93 0.92 -7.52
N LEU A 77 -2.71 -0.11 -8.33
CA LEU A 77 -3.78 -0.72 -9.11
C LEU A 77 -4.85 -1.36 -8.22
N GLN A 78 -4.46 -2.05 -7.15
CA GLN A 78 -5.42 -2.62 -6.21
C GLN A 78 -6.20 -1.52 -5.47
N MET A 79 -5.52 -0.43 -5.09
CA MET A 79 -6.18 0.73 -4.49
C MET A 79 -7.21 1.35 -5.44
N LEU A 80 -6.85 1.57 -6.71
CA LEU A 80 -7.77 2.08 -7.72
C LEU A 80 -8.97 1.14 -7.92
N HIS A 81 -8.71 -0.16 -8.02
CA HIS A 81 -9.78 -1.16 -8.11
C HIS A 81 -10.71 -1.09 -6.90
N ASP A 82 -10.17 -1.01 -5.68
CA ASP A 82 -10.98 -0.98 -4.46
C ASP A 82 -11.79 0.32 -4.32
N VAL A 83 -11.24 1.46 -4.78
CA VAL A 83 -11.97 2.74 -4.81
C VAL A 83 -13.07 2.74 -5.87
N PHE A 84 -12.80 2.21 -7.07
CA PHE A 84 -13.65 2.35 -8.26
C PHE A 84 -14.37 1.06 -8.69
N TYR A 85 -14.46 0.04 -7.82
CA TYR A 85 -14.97 -1.29 -8.18
C TYR A 85 -16.36 -1.30 -8.84
N ASP A 86 -17.21 -0.32 -8.53
CA ASP A 86 -18.57 -0.16 -9.05
C ASP A 86 -18.71 0.95 -10.11
N GLN A 87 -17.61 1.57 -10.51
CA GLN A 87 -17.59 2.65 -11.49
C GLN A 87 -17.15 2.11 -12.86
N LYS A 88 -17.98 2.36 -13.89
CA LYS A 88 -17.65 1.97 -15.28
C LYS A 88 -16.52 2.81 -15.86
N GLU A 89 -16.42 4.06 -15.42
CA GLU A 89 -15.43 5.02 -15.88
C GLU A 89 -14.91 5.83 -14.69
N ILE A 90 -13.60 6.04 -14.65
CA ILE A 90 -12.95 6.91 -13.69
C ILE A 90 -12.89 8.31 -14.31
N LYS A 91 -13.30 9.35 -13.58
CA LYS A 91 -13.11 10.74 -14.01
C LYS A 91 -11.81 11.28 -13.45
N GLU A 92 -11.03 11.95 -14.28
CA GLU A 92 -9.75 12.55 -13.87
C GLU A 92 -9.89 13.49 -12.67
N ILE A 93 -10.94 14.32 -12.71
CA ILE A 93 -11.23 15.31 -11.67
C ILE A 93 -11.40 14.69 -10.29
N TRP A 94 -11.91 13.45 -10.20
CA TRP A 94 -12.06 12.74 -8.93
C TRP A 94 -10.72 12.49 -8.25
N ILE A 95 -9.69 12.20 -9.06
CA ILE A 95 -8.33 11.98 -8.58
C ILE A 95 -7.69 13.33 -8.28
N ASN A 96 -7.70 14.26 -9.24
CA ASN A 96 -6.97 15.52 -9.16
C ASN A 96 -7.41 16.43 -8.01
N GLU A 97 -8.70 16.45 -7.66
CA GLU A 97 -9.20 17.25 -6.53
C GLU A 97 -8.89 16.62 -5.17
N ASN A 98 -8.55 15.32 -5.12
CA ASN A 98 -8.45 14.53 -3.89
C ASN A 98 -7.14 13.75 -3.76
N ILE A 99 -6.09 14.17 -4.48
CA ILE A 99 -4.84 13.43 -4.66
C ILE A 99 -4.23 12.95 -3.33
N SER A 100 -4.25 13.80 -2.30
CA SER A 100 -3.66 13.48 -0.99
C SER A 100 -4.31 12.27 -0.30
N LEU A 101 -5.59 12.01 -0.55
CA LEU A 101 -6.28 10.83 -0.03
C LEU A 101 -5.78 9.56 -0.72
N PHE A 102 -5.56 9.63 -2.04
CA PHE A 102 -5.01 8.52 -2.81
C PHE A 102 -3.57 8.22 -2.39
N ASP A 103 -2.73 9.25 -2.21
CA ASP A 103 -1.34 9.08 -1.74
C ASP A 103 -1.31 8.26 -0.44
N TYR A 104 -2.18 8.59 0.52
CA TYR A 104 -2.24 7.87 1.79
C TYR A 104 -2.73 6.42 1.64
N ALA A 105 -3.78 6.21 0.86
CA ALA A 105 -4.32 4.87 0.61
C ALA A 105 -3.29 3.96 -0.08
N ILE A 106 -2.48 4.50 -0.99
CA ILE A 106 -1.39 3.76 -1.64
C ILE A 106 -0.35 3.30 -0.61
N ILE A 107 0.08 4.19 0.29
CA ILE A 107 1.09 3.84 1.32
C ILE A 107 0.54 2.76 2.26
N LEU A 108 -0.72 2.89 2.70
CA LEU A 108 -1.37 1.87 3.54
C LEU A 108 -1.48 0.53 2.80
N LYS A 109 -1.87 0.55 1.52
CA LYS A 109 -1.96 -0.67 0.72
C LYS A 109 -0.61 -1.33 0.56
N ASN A 110 0.41 -0.57 0.18
CA ASN A 110 1.79 -1.05 0.03
C ASN A 110 2.29 -1.66 1.34
N THR A 111 2.08 -0.98 2.47
CA THR A 111 2.47 -1.45 3.80
C THR A 111 1.81 -2.79 4.13
N SER A 112 0.51 -2.92 3.90
CA SER A 112 -0.21 -4.17 4.15
C SER A 112 0.28 -5.32 3.27
N SER A 113 0.54 -5.05 1.98
CA SER A 113 1.05 -6.06 1.04
C SER A 113 2.46 -6.53 1.43
N VAL A 114 3.36 -5.60 1.76
CA VAL A 114 4.73 -5.93 2.15
C VAL A 114 4.74 -6.74 3.47
N LEU A 115 3.94 -6.36 4.46
CA LEU A 115 3.82 -7.13 5.69
C LEU A 115 3.26 -8.53 5.44
N PHE A 116 2.30 -8.65 4.53
CA PHE A 116 1.77 -9.95 4.11
C PHE A 116 2.86 -10.81 3.43
N ASP A 117 3.64 -10.22 2.52
CA ASP A 117 4.74 -10.93 1.84
C ASP A 117 5.81 -11.38 2.85
N ILE A 118 6.12 -10.54 3.85
CA ILE A 118 7.03 -10.87 4.96
C ILE A 118 6.54 -12.09 5.76
N LEU A 119 5.27 -12.09 6.17
CA LEU A 119 4.69 -13.18 6.97
C LEU A 119 4.64 -14.51 6.20
N ASN A 120 4.48 -14.45 4.89
CA ASN A 120 4.40 -15.65 4.03
C ASN A 120 5.76 -16.08 3.46
N SER A 121 6.84 -15.34 3.73
CA SER A 121 8.18 -15.71 3.24
C SER A 121 8.80 -16.81 4.09
N THR A 122 9.07 -17.95 3.46
CA THR A 122 9.80 -19.05 4.08
C THR A 122 11.25 -18.69 4.40
N ARG A 123 11.86 -17.76 3.64
CA ARG A 123 13.25 -17.33 3.81
C ARG A 123 13.45 -16.59 5.13
N ILE A 124 12.59 -15.61 5.42
CA ILE A 124 12.63 -14.87 6.70
C ILE A 124 12.44 -15.83 7.88
N ASN A 125 11.50 -16.77 7.76
CA ASN A 125 11.20 -17.74 8.80
C ASN A 125 12.37 -18.69 9.13
N LEU A 126 13.32 -18.86 8.21
CA LEU A 126 14.51 -19.71 8.37
C LEU A 126 15.77 -18.92 8.80
N THR A 127 15.69 -17.60 8.92
CA THR A 127 16.83 -16.75 9.30
C THR A 127 16.79 -16.37 10.77
N GLU A 128 17.88 -16.67 11.52
CA GLU A 128 18.00 -16.39 12.96
C GLU A 128 17.84 -14.90 13.33
N LYS A 129 18.00 -14.01 12.35
CA LYS A 129 17.83 -12.55 12.48
C LYS A 129 16.39 -12.14 12.81
N PHE A 130 15.40 -12.96 12.48
CA PHE A 130 13.99 -12.68 12.77
C PHE A 130 13.44 -13.65 13.82
N ASN A 131 13.27 -13.15 15.04
CA ASN A 131 12.67 -13.92 16.14
C ASN A 131 11.16 -14.10 15.90
N THR A 132 10.58 -15.21 16.37
CA THR A 132 9.13 -15.46 16.49
C THR A 132 8.36 -14.25 17.05
N ASN A 133 8.97 -13.45 17.94
CA ASN A 133 8.37 -12.23 18.45
C ASN A 133 8.16 -11.14 17.38
N ASN A 134 9.05 -11.01 16.40
CA ASN A 134 8.89 -10.08 15.29
C ASN A 134 7.72 -10.50 14.40
N ILE A 135 7.63 -11.79 14.10
CA ILE A 135 6.55 -12.38 13.30
C ILE A 135 5.19 -12.15 13.98
N LYS A 136 5.11 -12.40 15.30
CA LYS A 136 3.89 -12.12 16.09
C LYS A 136 3.51 -10.64 16.05
N ARG A 137 4.48 -9.72 16.18
CA ARG A 137 4.23 -8.28 16.07
C ARG A 137 3.69 -7.91 14.70
N TRP A 138 4.33 -8.35 13.62
CA TRP A 138 3.85 -8.08 12.26
C TRP A 138 2.46 -8.66 11.98
N PHE A 139 2.16 -9.83 12.53
CA PHE A 139 0.82 -10.41 12.46
C PHE A 139 -0.22 -9.51 13.15
N ILE A 140 0.11 -8.97 14.33
CA ILE A 140 -0.74 -8.00 15.05
C ILE A 140 -0.82 -6.68 14.29
N ASP A 141 0.27 -6.17 13.72
CA ASP A 141 0.27 -4.92 12.95
C ASP A 141 -0.61 -5.03 11.70
N LEU A 142 -0.59 -6.19 11.03
CA LEU A 142 -1.38 -6.44 9.84
C LEU A 142 -2.88 -6.60 10.16
N ASN A 143 -3.22 -7.47 11.11
CA ASN A 143 -4.60 -7.87 11.41
C ASN A 143 -5.28 -7.02 12.49
N GLY A 144 -4.49 -6.43 13.37
CA GLY A 144 -4.93 -5.81 14.61
C GLY A 144 -5.06 -6.81 15.75
N ILE A 145 -5.39 -6.29 16.93
CA ILE A 145 -5.75 -7.09 18.10
C ILE A 145 -7.04 -6.53 18.69
N ASN A 146 -7.92 -7.44 19.11
CA ASN A 146 -9.13 -7.11 19.85
C ASN A 146 -9.20 -8.04 21.05
N ASP A 147 -8.50 -7.65 22.10
CA ASP A 147 -8.51 -8.35 23.38
C ASP A 147 -9.47 -7.62 24.32
N LYS A 148 -10.69 -8.18 24.43
CA LYS A 148 -11.75 -7.61 25.27
C LYS A 148 -11.48 -7.81 26.76
N GLU A 149 -10.71 -8.83 27.13
CA GLU A 149 -10.44 -9.16 28.53
C GLU A 149 -9.38 -8.21 29.10
N ASN A 150 -8.35 -7.90 28.32
CA ASN A 150 -7.31 -6.94 28.70
C ASN A 150 -7.61 -5.49 28.25
N GLY A 151 -8.73 -5.26 27.57
CA GLY A 151 -9.13 -3.93 27.08
C GLY A 151 -8.24 -3.36 25.96
N VAL A 152 -7.49 -4.20 25.25
CA VAL A 152 -6.56 -3.77 24.21
C VAL A 152 -7.22 -3.88 22.84
N PHE A 153 -7.40 -2.73 22.17
CA PHE A 153 -7.91 -2.67 20.81
C PHE A 153 -6.97 -1.86 19.91
N VAL A 154 -6.32 -2.53 18.95
CA VAL A 154 -5.47 -1.90 17.95
C VAL A 154 -5.95 -2.32 16.57
N LYS A 155 -6.25 -1.34 15.71
CA LYS A 155 -6.63 -1.61 14.33
C LYS A 155 -5.39 -1.93 13.50
N GLY A 156 -5.41 -3.07 12.82
CA GLY A 156 -4.36 -3.44 11.87
C GLY A 156 -4.41 -2.62 10.58
N PHE A 157 -3.33 -2.71 9.80
CA PHE A 157 -3.21 -2.04 8.50
C PHE A 157 -4.32 -2.40 7.52
N ILE A 158 -4.82 -3.64 7.53
CA ILE A 158 -5.95 -4.05 6.67
C ILE A 158 -7.20 -3.23 7.00
N SER A 159 -7.51 -3.05 8.29
CA SER A 159 -8.68 -2.28 8.74
C SER A 159 -8.51 -0.78 8.45
N ARG A 160 -7.31 -0.24 8.67
CA ARG A 160 -6.97 1.15 8.35
C ARG A 160 -7.12 1.45 6.87
N TYR A 161 -6.60 0.56 6.01
CA TYR A 161 -6.75 0.66 4.56
C TYR A 161 -8.22 0.64 4.13
N LYS A 162 -9.01 -0.34 4.58
CA LYS A 162 -10.45 -0.41 4.26
C LYS A 162 -11.19 0.88 4.66
N ARG A 163 -10.91 1.43 5.84
CA ARG A 163 -11.49 2.69 6.30
C ARG A 163 -11.12 3.85 5.37
N GLU A 164 -9.88 3.90 4.88
CA GLU A 164 -9.44 4.96 3.98
C GLU A 164 -10.12 4.86 2.61
N ILE A 165 -10.29 3.65 2.07
CA ILE A 165 -11.07 3.42 0.84
C ILE A 165 -12.52 3.90 1.02
N GLU A 166 -13.16 3.56 2.13
CA GLU A 166 -14.52 4.04 2.44
C GLU A 166 -14.58 5.57 2.57
N ARG A 167 -13.53 6.20 3.12
CA ARG A 167 -13.43 7.65 3.21
C ARG A 167 -13.34 8.29 1.82
N ILE A 168 -12.46 7.78 0.95
CA ILE A 168 -12.32 8.24 -0.43
C ILE A 168 -13.66 8.10 -1.16
N ARG A 169 -14.26 6.90 -1.10
CA ARG A 169 -15.55 6.63 -1.76
C ARG A 169 -16.66 7.55 -1.27
N LYS A 170 -16.71 7.87 0.02
CA LYS A 170 -17.62 8.88 0.55
C LYS A 170 -17.38 10.23 -0.13
N VAL A 171 -16.15 10.75 -0.06
CA VAL A 171 -15.83 12.06 -0.65
C VAL A 171 -16.20 12.13 -2.13
N LEU A 172 -15.92 11.07 -2.91
CA LEU A 172 -16.18 11.04 -4.35
C LEU A 172 -17.65 10.82 -4.71
N PHE A 173 -18.38 9.99 -3.96
CA PHE A 173 -19.68 9.46 -4.38
C PHE A 173 -20.86 9.83 -3.47
N ILE A 174 -20.67 10.65 -2.42
CA ILE A 174 -21.76 11.13 -1.56
C ILE A 174 -22.94 11.71 -2.38
N ASN A 175 -22.67 12.42 -3.48
CA ASN A 175 -23.70 13.05 -4.30
C ASN A 175 -24.37 12.14 -5.33
N GLN A 176 -23.79 10.98 -5.68
CA GLN A 176 -24.40 10.07 -6.67
C GLN A 176 -25.61 9.32 -6.12
N LYS A 177 -25.72 9.14 -4.79
CA LYS A 177 -26.86 8.45 -4.17
C LYS A 177 -28.15 9.28 -4.16
N TYR A 178 -28.05 10.61 -4.17
CA TYR A 178 -29.23 11.49 -4.08
C TYR A 178 -29.92 11.76 -5.42
N HIS A 179 -29.35 11.33 -6.56
CA HIS A 179 -29.95 11.53 -7.89
C HIS A 179 -30.71 10.30 -8.44
N LYS A 180 -30.87 9.23 -7.65
CA LYS A 180 -31.58 8.01 -8.09
C LYS A 180 -33.05 7.91 -7.70
N ILE A 181 -33.66 8.93 -7.08
CA ILE A 181 -35.06 8.89 -6.65
C ILE A 181 -35.79 10.19 -7.02
N VAL A 182 -36.05 10.40 -8.31
CA VAL A 182 -37.28 11.08 -8.78
C VAL A 182 -37.62 10.50 -10.15
N THR A 183 -38.18 9.29 -10.19
CA THR A 183 -39.14 8.96 -11.24
C THR A 183 -40.52 9.19 -10.65
N ALA A 184 -41.06 10.37 -10.94
CA ALA A 184 -42.47 10.66 -10.71
C ALA A 184 -43.31 9.62 -11.47
N ARG A 185 -44.22 8.97 -10.75
CA ARG A 185 -45.38 8.29 -11.34
C ARG A 185 -46.51 9.28 -11.49
#